data_AF-A0A150UTU5-F1
#
_entry.id   AF-A0A150UTU5-F1
#
_cell.length_a   1.000
_cell.length_b   1.000
_cell.length_c   1.000
_cell.angle_alpha   90.00
_cell.angle_beta   90.00
_cell.angle_gamma   90.00
#
_symmetry.space_group_name_H-M   'P 1'
#
loop_
_entity.id
_entity.type
_entity.pdbx_description
1 polymer ?
#
loop_
_entity_poly.entity_id
_entity_poly.type
_entity_poly.pdbx_seq_one_letter_code
_entity_poly.pdbx_strand_id
1 'polypeptide(L)'
;RALATETDQLSRLDPGRIARVDWTLMYIRAREKALTSSNIKSGWCATGLELLSPITVIDKIASKPTPTPLDTRTTTNSDSLDLSLLNSSPLDSTNLRQANSMLNSALQTRITRTFETTQSELVTVRKELTNIRELLRTRKARKIGKRVALKGRFMFST
;
A
#
# COMPACT_ATOMS: atom_id res chain seq x y z
N ARG A 1 -17.96 -2.77 -4.43
CA ARG A 1 -19.09 -2.61 -5.39
C ARG A 1 -19.40 -3.91 -6.14
N ALA A 2 -18.45 -4.56 -6.81
CA ALA A 2 -18.72 -5.78 -7.59
C ALA A 2 -19.37 -6.94 -6.80
N LEU A 3 -19.00 -7.13 -5.52
CA LEU A 3 -19.65 -8.15 -4.68
C LEU A 3 -21.10 -7.78 -4.35
N ALA A 4 -21.34 -6.52 -4.01
CA ALA A 4 -22.67 -6.02 -3.69
C ALA A 4 -23.64 -6.17 -4.88
N THR A 5 -23.16 -5.97 -6.12
CA THR A 5 -23.99 -6.18 -7.32
C THR A 5 -24.35 -7.65 -7.55
N GLU A 6 -23.44 -8.58 -7.28
CA GLU A 6 -23.73 -10.02 -7.42
C GLU A 6 -24.69 -10.51 -6.32
N THR A 7 -24.55 -10.01 -5.09
CA THR A 7 -25.44 -10.37 -3.98
C THR A 7 -26.82 -9.72 -4.11
N ASP A 8 -26.91 -8.48 -4.61
CA ASP A 8 -28.18 -7.77 -4.84
C ASP A 8 -29.02 -8.47 -5.93
N GLN A 9 -28.37 -8.97 -6.99
CA GLN A 9 -29.06 -9.75 -8.03
C GLN A 9 -29.75 -11.00 -7.47
N LEU A 10 -29.10 -11.74 -6.57
CA LEU A 10 -29.73 -12.91 -5.95
C LEU A 10 -30.75 -12.50 -4.89
N SER A 11 -30.46 -11.48 -4.08
CA SER A 11 -31.38 -11.01 -3.03
C SER A 11 -32.72 -10.54 -3.59
N ARG A 12 -32.78 -10.11 -4.86
CA ARG A 12 -34.03 -9.77 -5.56
C ARG A 12 -34.84 -11.00 -5.99
N LEU A 13 -34.19 -12.13 -6.20
CA LEU A 13 -34.81 -13.39 -6.62
C LEU A 13 -35.21 -14.25 -5.42
N ASP A 14 -34.40 -14.24 -4.37
CA ASP A 14 -34.67 -14.89 -3.10
C ASP A 14 -34.20 -13.99 -1.94
N PRO A 15 -35.13 -13.38 -1.19
CA PRO A 15 -34.81 -12.54 -0.02
C PRO A 15 -34.21 -13.32 1.15
N GLY A 16 -34.10 -14.65 1.04
CA GLY A 16 -33.56 -15.52 2.06
C GLY A 16 -32.07 -15.33 2.34
N ARG A 17 -31.59 -16.05 3.36
CA ARG A 17 -30.18 -16.05 3.73
C ARG A 17 -29.36 -16.74 2.64
N ILE A 18 -28.45 -15.99 2.01
CA ILE A 18 -27.54 -16.52 0.97
C ILE A 18 -26.73 -17.69 1.55
N ALA A 19 -26.84 -18.86 0.92
CA ALA A 19 -26.08 -20.03 1.32
C ALA A 19 -24.57 -19.82 1.07
N ARG A 20 -23.74 -20.49 1.87
CA ARG A 20 -22.27 -20.31 1.81
C ARG A 20 -21.70 -20.67 0.43
N VAL A 21 -22.28 -21.66 -0.24
CA VAL A 21 -21.85 -22.09 -1.58
C VAL A 21 -22.13 -21.00 -2.60
N ASP A 22 -23.35 -20.45 -2.61
CA ASP A 22 -23.74 -19.40 -3.54
C ASP A 22 -22.95 -18.12 -3.32
N TRP A 23 -22.74 -17.74 -2.06
CA TRP A 23 -21.87 -16.61 -1.71
C TRP A 23 -20.44 -16.79 -2.24
N THR A 24 -19.89 -18.01 -2.14
CA THR A 24 -18.54 -18.30 -2.64
C THR A 24 -18.47 -18.18 -4.16
N LEU A 25 -19.48 -18.66 -4.88
CA LEU A 25 -19.57 -18.51 -6.33
C LEU A 25 -19.68 -17.05 -6.76
N MET A 26 -20.52 -16.27 -6.07
CA MET A 26 -20.61 -14.83 -6.29
C MET A 26 -19.30 -14.11 -6.00
N TYR A 27 -18.61 -14.49 -4.93
CA TYR A 27 -17.33 -13.92 -4.58
C TYR A 27 -16.28 -14.16 -5.68
N ILE A 28 -16.25 -15.37 -6.27
CA ILE A 28 -15.36 -15.69 -7.40
C ILE A 28 -15.66 -14.77 -8.59
N ARG A 29 -16.93 -14.65 -9.00
CA ARG A 29 -17.35 -13.77 -10.10
C ARG A 29 -17.06 -12.29 -9.83
N ALA A 30 -17.38 -11.83 -8.62
CA ALA A 30 -17.12 -10.46 -8.18
C ALA A 30 -15.63 -10.15 -8.15
N ARG A 31 -14.79 -11.12 -7.78
CA ARG A 31 -13.33 -10.98 -7.74
C ARG A 31 -12.74 -10.78 -9.13
N GLU A 32 -13.19 -11.54 -10.12
CA GLU A 32 -12.75 -11.37 -11.51
C GLU A 32 -13.09 -9.96 -12.03
N LYS A 33 -14.30 -9.48 -11.73
CA LYS A 33 -14.72 -8.11 -12.05
C LYS A 33 -13.94 -7.06 -11.24
N ALA A 34 -13.62 -7.30 -9.98
CA ALA A 34 -12.93 -6.33 -9.13
C ALA A 34 -11.44 -6.16 -9.50
N LEU A 35 -10.78 -7.23 -9.97
CA LEU A 35 -9.34 -7.25 -10.26
C LEU A 35 -8.98 -6.78 -11.68
N THR A 36 -9.88 -6.06 -12.36
CA THR A 36 -9.57 -5.42 -13.65
C THR A 36 -8.81 -4.11 -13.43
N SER A 37 -7.91 -3.75 -14.33
CA SER A 37 -7.10 -2.52 -14.23
C SER A 37 -7.96 -1.25 -14.06
N SER A 38 -9.08 -1.15 -14.77
CA SER A 38 -10.03 -0.03 -14.66
C SER A 38 -10.71 0.03 -13.28
N ASN A 39 -11.10 -1.12 -12.72
CA ASN A 39 -11.77 -1.19 -11.43
C ASN A 39 -10.82 -0.97 -10.26
N ILE A 40 -9.56 -1.41 -10.40
CA ILE A 40 -8.49 -1.07 -9.47
C ILE A 40 -8.24 0.44 -9.51
N LYS A 41 -7.94 1.02 -10.68
CA LYS A 41 -7.70 2.46 -10.81
C LYS A 41 -8.84 3.30 -10.24
N SER A 42 -10.08 3.03 -10.64
CA SER A 42 -11.25 3.75 -10.11
C SER A 42 -11.43 3.62 -8.59
N GLY A 43 -11.05 2.49 -7.99
CA GLY A 43 -10.99 2.32 -6.54
C GLY A 43 -9.94 3.22 -5.87
N TRP A 44 -8.80 3.43 -6.53
CA TRP A 44 -7.73 4.32 -6.07
C TRP A 44 -8.14 5.80 -6.22
N CYS A 45 -8.79 6.20 -7.33
CA CYS A 45 -9.29 7.58 -7.45
C CYS A 45 -10.36 7.88 -6.39
N ALA A 46 -11.27 6.93 -6.14
CA ALA A 46 -12.35 7.09 -5.17
C ALA A 46 -11.85 7.21 -3.72
N THR A 47 -10.71 6.61 -3.40
CA THR A 47 -10.09 6.67 -2.07
C THR A 47 -9.09 7.82 -1.92
N GLY A 48 -8.87 8.59 -3.00
CA GLY A 48 -7.85 9.64 -3.04
C GLY A 48 -6.41 9.10 -2.98
N LEU A 49 -6.22 7.78 -3.19
CA LEU A 49 -4.92 7.11 -3.18
C LEU A 49 -4.31 7.02 -4.58
N GLU A 50 -5.08 7.31 -5.63
CA GLU A 50 -4.49 7.54 -6.94
C GLU A 50 -3.54 8.72 -6.82
N LEU A 51 -2.25 8.48 -7.05
CA LEU A 51 -1.23 9.52 -7.04
C LEU A 51 -1.68 10.62 -8.00
N LEU A 52 -2.13 11.73 -7.39
CA LEU A 52 -2.26 13.06 -7.94
C LEU A 52 -1.88 13.14 -9.42
N SER A 53 -2.89 13.02 -10.30
CA SER A 53 -2.68 13.32 -11.71
C SER A 53 -2.15 14.76 -11.79
N PRO A 54 -0.99 15.03 -12.41
CA PRO A 54 -0.34 16.34 -12.37
C PRO A 54 -1.27 17.50 -12.76
N ILE A 55 -2.22 17.23 -13.67
CA ILE A 55 -3.25 18.17 -14.11
C ILE A 55 -4.15 18.61 -12.95
N THR A 56 -4.60 17.69 -12.09
CA THR A 56 -5.47 18.04 -10.95
C THR A 56 -4.73 18.81 -9.85
N VAL A 57 -3.41 18.62 -9.74
CA VAL A 57 -2.56 19.42 -8.85
C VAL A 57 -2.45 20.84 -9.38
N ILE A 58 -2.16 20.99 -10.68
CA ILE A 58 -2.02 22.28 -11.33
C ILE A 58 -3.33 23.06 -11.26
N ASP A 59 -4.48 22.42 -11.50
CA ASP A 59 -5.80 23.06 -11.44
C ASP A 59 -6.13 23.57 -10.03
N LYS A 60 -5.78 22.79 -9.00
CA LYS A 60 -5.97 23.19 -7.59
C LYS A 60 -5.03 24.31 -7.15
N ILE A 61 -3.81 24.39 -7.71
CA ILE A 61 -2.87 25.49 -7.47
C ILE A 61 -3.31 26.75 -8.23
N ALA A 62 -3.83 26.59 -9.44
CA ALA A 62 -4.30 27.69 -10.28
C ALA A 62 -5.60 28.32 -9.73
N SER A 63 -6.43 27.53 -9.06
CA SER A 63 -7.58 27.98 -8.26
C SER A 63 -7.14 28.67 -6.96
N LYS A 64 -6.38 29.76 -7.07
CA LYS A 64 -6.21 30.71 -5.97
C LYS A 64 -7.53 31.49 -5.84
N PRO A 65 -8.08 31.73 -4.63
CA PRO A 65 -9.31 32.48 -4.49
C PRO A 65 -9.12 33.89 -5.08
N THR A 66 -10.04 34.29 -5.95
CA THR A 66 -10.18 35.67 -6.42
C THR A 66 -10.16 36.58 -5.19
N PRO A 67 -9.21 37.52 -5.07
CA PRO A 67 -9.27 38.49 -3.99
C PRO A 67 -10.53 39.33 -4.20
N THR A 68 -11.48 39.20 -3.29
CA THR A 68 -12.58 40.14 -3.10
C THR A 68 -11.99 41.55 -3.08
N PRO A 69 -12.57 42.53 -3.80
CA PRO A 69 -12.04 43.88 -3.79
C PRO A 69 -12.22 44.45 -2.38
N LEU A 70 -11.12 44.52 -1.62
CA LEU A 70 -11.09 45.23 -0.35
C LEU A 70 -10.54 46.63 -0.60
N ASP A 71 -11.35 47.60 -0.21
CA ASP A 71 -11.11 49.02 -0.32
C ASP A 71 -9.71 49.47 0.12
N THR A 72 -9.20 50.41 -0.64
CA THR A 72 -8.02 51.26 -0.45
C THR A 72 -7.77 51.63 1.01
N ARG A 73 -6.89 50.91 1.72
CA ARG A 73 -6.26 51.42 2.95
C ARG A 73 -4.80 50.99 3.09
N THR A 74 -3.96 52.02 2.91
CA THR A 74 -2.74 52.32 3.66
C THR A 74 -1.56 51.37 3.55
N THR A 75 -0.52 51.90 2.91
CA THR A 75 0.91 51.51 3.01
C THR A 75 1.29 51.10 4.43
N THR A 76 1.42 49.80 4.67
CA THR A 76 2.29 49.25 5.71
C THR A 76 3.50 48.64 5.03
N ASN A 77 4.65 49.15 5.45
CA ASN A 77 6.00 48.81 5.04
C ASN A 77 6.14 47.32 4.71
N SER A 78 6.60 47.04 3.49
CA SER A 78 7.02 45.71 3.07
C SER A 78 7.94 45.13 4.15
N ASP A 79 7.56 43.94 4.62
CA ASP A 79 8.38 43.04 5.41
C ASP A 79 9.84 43.15 4.96
N SER A 80 10.66 43.78 5.80
CA SER A 80 12.10 43.73 5.71
C SER A 80 12.46 42.25 5.71
N LEU A 81 12.80 41.72 4.52
CA LEU A 81 13.38 40.39 4.39
C LEU A 81 14.43 40.22 5.50
N ASP A 82 14.27 39.18 6.32
CA ASP A 82 15.20 38.88 7.40
C ASP A 82 16.52 38.40 6.78
N LEU A 83 17.39 39.37 6.47
CA LEU A 83 18.73 39.14 5.91
C LEU A 83 19.73 38.72 6.99
N SER A 84 19.28 38.39 8.22
CA SER A 84 20.17 37.95 9.31
C SER A 84 21.01 36.72 8.93
N LEU A 85 20.47 35.81 8.12
CA LEU A 85 21.18 34.65 7.58
C LEU A 85 22.25 35.01 6.54
N LEU A 86 22.10 36.14 5.84
CA LEU A 86 23.09 36.64 4.87
C LEU A 86 24.23 37.41 5.55
N ASN A 87 23.96 37.96 6.74
CA ASN A 87 24.91 38.75 7.53
C ASN A 87 25.61 37.95 8.64
N SER A 88 25.26 36.67 8.85
CA SER A 88 25.94 35.83 9.85
C SER A 88 27.36 35.49 9.40
N SER A 89 28.34 35.63 10.30
CA SER A 89 29.71 35.15 10.09
C SER A 89 29.71 33.68 9.65
N PRO A 90 30.68 33.24 8.82
CA PRO A 90 30.74 31.86 8.36
C PRO A 90 30.69 30.91 9.56
N LEU A 91 29.81 29.90 9.48
CA LEU A 91 29.61 28.90 10.52
C LEU A 91 30.96 28.40 11.00
N ASP A 92 31.22 28.49 12.32
CA ASP A 92 32.49 28.02 12.89
C ASP A 92 32.75 26.58 12.45
N SER A 93 33.91 26.35 11.82
CA SER A 93 34.31 25.08 11.20
C SER A 93 34.23 23.91 12.18
N THR A 94 34.36 24.20 13.48
CA THR A 94 34.20 23.25 14.58
C THR A 94 32.76 22.74 14.69
N ASN A 95 31.77 23.63 14.63
CA ASN A 95 30.35 23.28 14.68
C ASN A 95 29.94 22.44 13.48
N LEU A 96 30.47 22.74 12.29
CA LEU A 96 30.20 21.96 11.08
C LEU A 96 30.77 20.54 11.16
N ARG A 97 31.99 20.39 11.72
CA ARG A 97 32.58 19.07 11.97
C ARG A 97 31.77 18.28 13.01
N GLN A 98 31.32 18.92 14.08
CA GLN A 98 30.49 18.29 15.10
C GLN A 98 29.15 17.82 14.54
N ALA A 99 28.44 18.68 13.80
CA ALA A 99 27.16 18.34 13.18
C ALA A 99 27.29 17.18 12.20
N ASN A 100 28.34 17.16 11.37
CA ASN A 100 28.63 16.05 10.47
C ASN A 100 28.96 14.76 11.22
N SER A 101 29.71 14.82 12.31
CA SER A 101 29.99 13.65 13.15
C SER A 101 28.71 13.06 13.74
N MET A 102 27.84 13.92 14.28
CA MET A 102 26.54 13.52 14.81
C MET A 102 25.66 12.88 13.74
N LEU A 103 25.54 13.52 12.57
CA LEU A 103 24.77 12.99 11.45
C LEU A 103 25.28 11.62 11.00
N ASN A 104 26.59 11.50 10.80
CA ASN A 104 27.21 10.23 10.39
C ASN A 104 26.97 9.13 11.44
N SER A 105 27.08 9.43 12.73
CA SER A 105 26.79 8.46 13.78
C SER A 105 25.32 8.01 13.76
N ALA A 106 24.38 8.94 13.60
CA ALA A 106 22.95 8.65 13.54
C ALA A 106 22.60 7.83 12.28
N LEU A 107 23.23 8.15 11.14
CA LEU A 107 23.05 7.40 9.90
C LEU A 107 23.59 5.97 10.04
N GLN A 108 24.77 5.78 10.64
CA GLN A 108 25.32 4.46 10.90
C GLN A 108 24.37 3.63 11.76
N THR A 109 23.89 4.16 12.89
CA THR A 109 22.94 3.46 13.75
C THR A 109 21.64 3.09 13.03
N ARG A 110 21.09 4.00 12.21
CA ARG A 110 19.88 3.73 11.42
C ARG A 110 20.10 2.64 10.39
N ILE A 111 21.20 2.71 9.64
CA ILE A 111 21.56 1.73 8.61
C ILE A 111 21.73 0.35 9.26
N THR A 112 22.51 0.26 10.34
CA THR A 112 22.71 -0.99 11.09
C THR A 112 21.39 -1.60 11.54
N ARG A 113 20.51 -0.81 12.17
CA ARG A 113 19.21 -1.30 12.64
C ARG A 113 18.32 -1.80 11.50
N THR A 114 18.27 -1.07 10.39
CA THR A 114 17.50 -1.51 9.21
C THR A 114 18.07 -2.78 8.59
N PHE A 115 19.41 -2.91 8.57
CA PHE A 115 20.08 -4.10 8.07
C PHE A 115 19.81 -5.32 8.95
N GLU A 116 19.93 -5.20 10.26
CA GLU A 116 19.63 -6.28 11.21
C GLU A 116 18.17 -6.75 11.11
N THR A 117 17.24 -5.80 10.98
CA THR A 117 15.81 -6.09 10.82
C THR A 117 15.56 -6.87 9.53
N THR A 118 16.03 -6.35 8.40
CA THR A 118 15.86 -7.00 7.09
C THR A 118 16.54 -8.36 7.02
N GLN A 119 17.71 -8.51 7.64
CA GLN A 119 18.42 -9.79 7.73
C GLN A 119 17.63 -10.83 8.55
N SER A 120 17.02 -10.41 9.67
CA SER A 120 16.20 -11.29 10.51
C SER A 120 14.94 -11.76 9.80
N GLU A 121 14.28 -10.87 9.07
CA GLU A 121 13.14 -11.20 8.21
C GLU A 121 13.55 -12.19 7.10
N LEU A 122 14.68 -11.95 6.44
CA LEU A 122 15.21 -12.83 5.39
C LEU A 122 15.45 -14.25 5.92
N VAL A 123 16.09 -14.38 7.08
CA VAL A 123 16.35 -15.68 7.72
C VAL A 123 15.04 -16.41 8.01
N THR A 124 14.04 -15.69 8.53
CA THR A 124 12.71 -16.25 8.85
C THR A 124 12.02 -16.76 7.59
N VAL A 125 11.96 -15.95 6.53
CA VAL A 125 11.35 -16.31 5.24
C VAL A 125 12.05 -17.51 4.61
N ARG A 126 13.39 -17.56 4.65
CA ARG A 126 14.15 -18.72 4.16
C ARG A 126 13.77 -20.00 4.89
N LYS A 127 13.62 -19.95 6.22
CA LYS A 127 13.21 -21.09 7.05
C LYS A 127 11.77 -21.55 6.73
N GLU A 128 10.85 -20.61 6.53
CA GLU A 128 9.48 -20.95 6.12
C GLU A 128 9.46 -21.62 4.74
N LEU A 129 10.23 -21.09 3.79
CA LEU A 129 10.35 -21.68 2.45
C LEU A 129 10.93 -23.09 2.50
N THR A 130 11.94 -23.34 3.32
CA THR A 130 12.49 -24.70 3.49
C THR A 130 11.45 -25.64 4.07
N ASN A 131 10.72 -25.22 5.10
CA ASN A 131 9.67 -26.03 5.74
C ASN A 131 8.54 -26.37 4.76
N ILE A 132 8.06 -25.39 4.00
CA ILE A 132 7.00 -25.60 3.00
C ILE A 132 7.46 -26.56 1.91
N ARG A 133 8.71 -26.40 1.43
CA ARG A 133 9.28 -27.29 0.40
C ARG A 133 9.42 -28.73 0.91
N GLU A 134 9.86 -28.92 2.15
CA GLU A 134 9.97 -30.24 2.77
C GLU A 134 8.60 -30.89 2.95
N LEU A 135 7.62 -30.14 3.44
CA LEU A 135 6.24 -30.60 3.57
C LEU A 135 5.61 -30.97 2.21
N LEU A 136 5.90 -30.22 1.15
CA LEU A 136 5.49 -30.59 -0.20
C LEU A 136 6.19 -31.85 -0.70
N ARG A 137 7.49 -32.00 -0.43
CA ARG A 137 8.25 -33.21 -0.78
C ARG A 137 7.67 -34.44 -0.09
N THR A 138 7.42 -34.38 1.22
CA THR A 138 6.82 -35.48 1.98
C THR A 138 5.41 -35.81 1.50
N ARG A 139 4.58 -34.80 1.19
CA ARG A 139 3.24 -35.02 0.60
C ARG A 139 3.30 -35.67 -0.79
N LYS A 140 4.25 -35.28 -1.64
CA LYS A 140 4.44 -35.90 -2.96
C LYS A 140 4.98 -37.32 -2.87
N ALA A 141 5.88 -37.58 -1.91
CA ALA A 141 6.47 -38.91 -1.70
C ALA A 141 5.49 -39.89 -1.03
N ARG A 142 4.51 -39.40 -0.27
CA ARG A 142 3.49 -40.22 0.38
C ARG A 142 2.59 -40.88 -0.68
N LYS A 143 2.79 -42.19 -0.89
CA LYS A 143 2.00 -43.04 -1.79
C LYS A 143 0.66 -43.52 -1.20
N ILE A 144 0.36 -43.24 0.07
CA ILE A 144 -0.81 -43.74 0.81
C ILE A 144 -1.56 -42.58 1.48
N GLY A 145 -2.82 -42.35 1.07
CA GLY A 145 -3.74 -41.30 1.53
C GLY A 145 -4.89 -41.11 0.53
N LYS A 146 -5.84 -40.18 0.74
CA LYS A 146 -7.00 -39.96 -0.16
C LYS A 146 -6.65 -39.77 -1.66
N ARG A 147 -5.38 -39.48 -1.98
CA ARG A 147 -4.83 -39.38 -3.35
C ARG A 147 -3.95 -40.57 -3.73
N VAL A 148 -4.24 -41.78 -3.25
CA VAL A 148 -3.73 -42.98 -3.92
C VAL A 148 -4.30 -42.93 -5.33
N ALA A 149 -3.43 -42.74 -6.31
CA ALA A 149 -3.76 -43.03 -7.71
C ALA A 149 -3.95 -44.54 -7.81
N LEU A 150 -5.13 -45.02 -7.41
CA LEU A 150 -5.61 -46.33 -7.82
C LEU A 150 -5.69 -46.24 -9.34
N LYS A 151 -4.93 -47.10 -10.03
CA LYS A 151 -4.93 -47.24 -11.49
C LYS A 151 -6.37 -47.26 -12.03
N GLY A 152 -6.94 -46.10 -12.33
CA GLY A 152 -8.24 -45.95 -12.98
C GLY A 152 -9.54 -45.93 -12.14
N ARG A 153 -9.53 -45.80 -10.79
CA ARG A 153 -10.80 -45.60 -10.03
C ARG A 153 -10.69 -44.52 -8.95
N PHE A 154 -11.44 -43.43 -9.14
CA PHE A 154 -11.67 -42.42 -8.12
C PHE A 154 -12.93 -42.79 -7.31
N MET A 155 -12.78 -42.98 -6.00
CA MET A 155 -13.89 -43.16 -5.08
C MET A 155 -14.12 -41.84 -4.34
N PHE A 156 -15.28 -41.22 -4.53
CA PHE A 156 -15.73 -40.11 -3.69
C PHE A 156 -16.53 -40.69 -2.52
N SER A 157 -16.12 -40.41 -1.28
CA SER A 157 -16.94 -40.70 -0.11
C SER A 157 -18.04 -39.63 -0.02
N THR A 158 -19.29 -40.03 -0.17
CA THR A 158 -20.51 -39.27 0.17
C THR A 158 -20.57 -38.98 1.66
#